data_AF-A0A2T0LKW7-F1
#
_entry.id   AF-A0A2T0LKW7-F1
#
_cell.length_a   1.000
_cell.length_b   1.000
_cell.length_c   1.000
_cell.angle_alpha   90.00
_cell.angle_beta   90.00
_cell.angle_gamma   90.00
#
_symmetry.space_group_name_H-M   'P 1'
#
loop_
_entity.id
_entity.type
_entity.pdbx_description
1 polymer ?
#
loop_
_entity_poly.entity_id
_entity_poly.type
_entity_poly.pdbx_seq_one_letter_code
_entity_poly.pdbx_strand_id
1 'polypeptide(L)'
;MSEALRALEAQAEIRKLARVLGEPAERLGFLAEVPPGDIQALRERATTVLFDANVAVLRRMAAASRLLPASVLARIAEKVFGPLLCARIAGLVDAHRGVEIASHLPAPFLADVAAELDPRRASAVLAGIPTSTVGAVARELARREDWITVGRFVGHVPAEAVAASIDVLDDAAVLRVAFVLDDKSRLPAVLRLLPATRLDGVVRAAVREGLWAEAFDVLLRLEPPLAGDLAAAVAALPATDRERAAAKARALGLLDELGPARDALLS
;
A
#
# COMPACT_ATOMS: atom_id res chain seq x y z
N MET A 1 -18.57 -13.00 -3.66
CA MET A 1 -17.70 -12.03 -4.36
C MET A 1 -17.98 -12.12 -5.85
N SER A 2 -18.35 -11.00 -6.47
CA SER A 2 -18.64 -10.96 -7.90
C SER A 2 -17.41 -11.27 -8.75
N GLU A 3 -17.65 -11.54 -10.04
CA GLU A 3 -16.60 -11.74 -11.02
C GLU A 3 -15.81 -10.45 -11.28
N ALA A 4 -16.50 -9.32 -11.34
CA ALA A 4 -15.88 -8.02 -11.57
C ALA A 4 -15.02 -7.56 -10.38
N LEU A 5 -15.45 -7.79 -9.12
CA LEU A 5 -14.61 -7.51 -7.95
C LEU A 5 -13.38 -8.43 -7.92
N ARG A 6 -13.54 -9.71 -8.31
CA ARG A 6 -12.41 -10.64 -8.47
C ARG A 6 -11.41 -10.16 -9.50
N ALA A 7 -11.86 -9.62 -10.64
CA ALA A 7 -10.98 -9.08 -11.67
C ALA A 7 -10.18 -7.87 -11.18
N LEU A 8 -10.81 -6.97 -10.40
CA LEU A 8 -10.12 -5.83 -9.78
C LEU A 8 -9.06 -6.30 -8.75
N GLU A 9 -9.39 -7.29 -7.94
CA GLU A 9 -8.42 -7.90 -7.00
C GLU A 9 -7.25 -8.55 -7.74
N ALA A 10 -7.53 -9.33 -8.78
CA ALA A 10 -6.51 -9.96 -9.59
C ALA A 10 -5.58 -8.90 -10.20
N GLN A 11 -6.14 -7.80 -10.72
CA GLN A 11 -5.36 -6.68 -11.23
C GLN A 11 -4.42 -6.08 -10.16
N ALA A 12 -4.92 -5.87 -8.94
CA ALA A 12 -4.10 -5.38 -7.84
C ALA A 12 -2.97 -6.36 -7.47
N GLU A 13 -3.27 -7.66 -7.34
CA GLU A 13 -2.26 -8.67 -7.03
C GLU A 13 -1.23 -8.86 -8.15
N ILE A 14 -1.62 -8.75 -9.42
CA ILE A 14 -0.71 -8.76 -10.57
C ILE A 14 0.28 -7.60 -10.48
N ARG A 15 -0.18 -6.37 -10.21
CA ARG A 15 0.69 -5.20 -10.03
C ARG A 15 1.70 -5.43 -8.90
N LYS A 16 1.25 -6.01 -7.78
CA LYS A 16 2.12 -6.32 -6.63
C LYS A 16 3.13 -7.42 -6.93
N LEU A 17 2.73 -8.48 -7.64
CA LEU A 17 3.62 -9.56 -8.06
C LEU A 17 4.67 -9.04 -9.06
N ALA A 18 4.25 -8.25 -10.04
CA ALA A 18 5.14 -7.64 -11.03
C ALA A 18 6.25 -6.83 -10.37
N ARG A 19 5.91 -6.06 -9.33
CA ARG A 19 6.86 -5.33 -8.49
C ARG A 19 7.88 -6.23 -7.82
N VAL A 20 7.46 -7.36 -7.24
CA VAL A 20 8.37 -8.34 -6.60
C VAL A 20 9.33 -8.96 -7.62
N LEU A 21 8.86 -9.20 -8.85
CA LEU A 21 9.67 -9.80 -9.91
C LEU A 21 10.51 -8.78 -10.69
N GLY A 22 10.31 -7.48 -10.48
CA GLY A 22 11.00 -6.43 -11.23
C GLY A 22 10.54 -6.33 -12.69
N GLU A 23 9.28 -6.68 -12.97
CA GLU A 23 8.71 -6.77 -14.31
C GLU A 23 7.52 -5.81 -14.49
N PRO A 24 7.24 -5.35 -15.72
CA PRO A 24 5.97 -4.70 -16.07
C PRO A 24 4.75 -5.58 -15.79
N ALA A 25 3.68 -4.99 -15.25
CA ALA A 25 2.45 -5.71 -14.92
C ALA A 25 1.77 -6.36 -16.14
N GLU A 26 1.92 -5.74 -17.31
CA GLU A 26 1.36 -6.22 -18.58
C GLU A 26 1.92 -7.59 -18.98
N ARG A 27 3.19 -7.88 -18.63
CA ARG A 27 3.81 -9.19 -18.88
C ARG A 27 3.16 -10.31 -18.07
N LEU A 28 2.54 -9.96 -16.95
CA LEU A 28 1.81 -10.88 -16.08
C LEU A 28 0.28 -10.84 -16.32
N GLY A 29 -0.18 -10.17 -17.37
CA GLY A 29 -1.61 -10.06 -17.69
C GLY A 29 -2.31 -11.41 -17.93
N PHE A 30 -1.55 -12.47 -18.26
CA PHE A 30 -2.07 -13.83 -18.39
C PHE A 30 -2.62 -14.41 -17.06
N LEU A 31 -2.33 -13.77 -15.91
CA LEU A 31 -2.85 -14.15 -14.61
C LEU A 31 -4.24 -13.54 -14.30
N ALA A 32 -4.85 -12.76 -15.20
CA ALA A 32 -6.09 -12.03 -14.93
C ALA A 32 -7.26 -12.94 -14.48
N GLU A 33 -7.31 -14.17 -14.99
CA GLU A 33 -8.34 -15.17 -14.66
C GLU A 33 -7.97 -16.06 -13.45
N VAL A 34 -6.79 -15.86 -12.86
CA VAL A 34 -6.34 -16.63 -11.70
C VAL A 34 -6.98 -16.06 -10.44
N PRO A 35 -7.46 -16.91 -9.50
CA PRO A 35 -7.98 -16.43 -8.23
C PRO A 35 -6.99 -15.48 -7.53
N PRO A 36 -7.41 -14.29 -7.07
CA PRO A 36 -6.50 -13.30 -6.48
C PRO A 36 -5.69 -13.84 -5.30
N GLY A 37 -6.30 -14.69 -4.47
CA GLY A 37 -5.62 -15.35 -3.35
C GLY A 37 -4.46 -16.27 -3.80
N ASP A 38 -4.55 -16.89 -4.97
CA ASP A 38 -3.46 -17.71 -5.52
C ASP A 38 -2.32 -16.84 -6.05
N ILE A 39 -2.63 -15.69 -6.65
CA ILE A 39 -1.62 -14.69 -7.08
C ILE A 39 -0.92 -14.11 -5.85
N GLN A 40 -1.66 -13.81 -4.79
CA GLN A 40 -1.09 -13.40 -3.51
C GLN A 40 -0.18 -14.48 -2.94
N ALA A 41 -0.62 -15.73 -2.88
CA ALA A 41 0.19 -16.84 -2.37
C ALA A 41 1.47 -17.03 -3.19
N LEU A 42 1.41 -16.88 -4.52
CA LEU A 42 2.58 -16.91 -5.40
C LEU A 42 3.53 -15.75 -5.08
N ARG A 43 3.03 -14.53 -4.93
CA ARG A 43 3.80 -13.34 -4.57
C ARG A 43 4.54 -13.52 -3.24
N GLU A 44 3.84 -14.04 -2.23
CA GLU A 44 4.43 -14.30 -0.92
C GLU A 44 5.53 -15.35 -0.98
N ARG A 45 5.33 -16.44 -1.74
CA ARG A 45 6.34 -17.49 -1.96
C ARG A 45 7.55 -16.96 -2.74
N ALA A 46 7.32 -16.19 -3.79
CA ALA A 46 8.39 -15.56 -4.57
C ALA A 46 9.23 -14.64 -3.69
N THR A 47 8.58 -13.82 -2.85
CA THR A 47 9.25 -12.96 -1.86
C THR A 47 10.13 -13.81 -0.94
N THR A 48 9.59 -14.87 -0.33
CA THR A 48 10.35 -15.76 0.57
C THR A 48 11.59 -16.34 -0.11
N VAL A 49 11.46 -16.89 -1.31
CA VAL A 49 12.60 -17.48 -2.06
C VAL A 49 13.67 -16.44 -2.36
N LEU A 50 13.28 -15.25 -2.83
CA LEU A 50 14.20 -14.15 -3.13
C LEU A 50 14.93 -13.64 -1.88
N PHE A 51 14.29 -13.74 -0.72
CA PHE A 51 14.79 -13.24 0.55
C PHE A 51 15.62 -14.26 1.36
N ASP A 52 15.38 -15.55 1.19
CA ASP A 52 16.11 -16.60 1.91
C ASP A 52 17.46 -16.93 1.27
N ALA A 53 17.69 -16.45 0.04
CA ALA A 53 19.01 -16.47 -0.58
C ALA A 53 20.07 -15.82 0.33
N ASN A 54 21.09 -16.59 0.72
CA ASN A 54 22.22 -16.16 1.55
C ASN A 54 21.90 -15.79 3.01
N VAL A 55 20.81 -16.29 3.60
CA VAL A 55 20.41 -15.97 4.99
C VAL A 55 21.52 -16.17 6.04
N ALA A 56 22.40 -17.17 5.87
CA ALA A 56 23.50 -17.42 6.80
C ALA A 56 24.56 -16.30 6.81
N VAL A 57 24.84 -15.68 5.66
CA VAL A 57 25.74 -14.52 5.57
C VAL A 57 25.06 -13.31 6.20
N LEU A 58 23.79 -13.07 5.88
CA LEU A 58 23.02 -11.94 6.40
C LEU A 58 22.88 -11.98 7.93
N ARG A 59 22.68 -13.16 8.53
CA ARG A 59 22.66 -13.33 9.99
C ARG A 59 23.99 -12.97 10.64
N ARG A 60 25.11 -13.33 10.03
CA ARG A 60 26.43 -12.95 10.53
C ARG A 60 26.64 -11.43 10.47
N MET A 61 26.20 -10.79 9.38
CA MET A 61 26.23 -9.33 9.26
C MET A 61 25.35 -8.65 10.32
N ALA A 62 24.13 -9.16 10.52
CA ALA A 62 23.21 -8.66 11.54
C ALA A 62 23.81 -8.79 12.95
N ALA A 63 24.44 -9.92 13.27
CA ALA A 63 25.14 -10.12 14.56
C ALA A 63 26.31 -9.13 14.72
N ALA A 64 27.10 -8.92 13.67
CA ALA A 64 28.24 -8.00 13.67
C ALA A 64 27.82 -6.52 13.80
N SER A 65 26.57 -6.16 13.49
CA SER A 65 26.04 -4.80 13.66
C SER A 65 26.09 -4.27 15.10
N ARG A 66 26.29 -5.15 16.09
CA ARG A 66 26.44 -4.77 17.50
C ARG A 66 27.83 -4.21 17.82
N LEU A 67 28.80 -4.38 16.93
CA LEU A 67 30.21 -4.03 17.16
C LEU A 67 30.56 -2.58 16.84
N LEU A 68 29.68 -1.87 16.14
CA LEU A 68 29.91 -0.49 15.70
C LEU A 68 28.81 0.43 16.26
N PRO A 69 29.00 1.76 16.34
CA PRO A 69 27.92 2.70 16.65
C PRO A 69 26.84 2.75 15.55
N ALA A 70 25.58 3.05 15.90
CA ALA A 70 24.48 3.06 14.93
C ALA A 70 24.66 4.10 13.83
N SER A 71 25.17 5.30 14.16
CA SER A 71 25.45 6.36 13.19
C SER A 71 26.50 5.95 12.14
N VAL A 72 27.52 5.18 12.54
CA VAL A 72 28.53 4.63 11.63
C VAL A 72 27.90 3.58 10.73
N LEU A 73 27.09 2.68 11.28
CA LEU A 73 26.39 1.67 10.50
C LEU A 73 25.38 2.27 9.54
N ALA A 74 24.67 3.34 9.91
CA ALA A 74 23.77 4.05 9.02
C ALA A 74 24.53 4.61 7.80
N ARG A 75 25.72 5.19 8.00
CA ARG A 75 26.56 5.65 6.90
C ARG A 75 27.07 4.49 6.01
N ILE A 76 27.45 3.36 6.60
CA ILE A 76 27.85 2.15 5.84
C ILE A 76 26.65 1.58 5.07
N ALA A 77 25.49 1.52 5.72
CA ALA A 77 24.24 1.07 5.12
C ALA A 77 23.90 1.89 3.87
N GLU A 78 23.92 3.22 4.00
CA GLU A 78 23.60 4.14 2.92
C GLU A 78 24.63 4.12 1.78
N LYS A 79 25.93 4.11 2.11
CA LYS A 79 27.00 4.31 1.12
C LYS A 79 27.62 3.03 0.56
N VAL A 80 27.47 1.90 1.24
CA VAL A 80 28.16 0.64 0.89
C VAL A 80 27.18 -0.49 0.65
N PHE A 81 26.26 -0.76 1.59
CA PHE A 81 25.36 -1.90 1.46
C PHE A 81 24.22 -1.65 0.47
N GLY A 82 23.73 -0.42 0.42
CA GLY A 82 22.59 -0.05 -0.41
C GLY A 82 21.26 -0.62 0.10
N PRO A 83 20.15 -0.23 -0.55
CA PRO A 83 18.81 -0.49 -0.03
C PRO A 83 18.44 -1.96 0.09
N LEU A 84 18.73 -2.76 -0.94
CA LEU A 84 18.39 -4.19 -1.01
C LEU A 84 19.03 -4.99 0.13
N LEU A 85 20.32 -4.77 0.39
CA LEU A 85 21.03 -5.50 1.44
C LEU A 85 20.55 -5.07 2.83
N CYS A 86 20.28 -3.77 3.03
CA CYS A 86 19.69 -3.26 4.26
C CYS A 86 18.31 -3.88 4.52
N ALA A 87 17.46 -3.94 3.50
CA ALA A 87 16.13 -4.54 3.58
C ALA A 87 16.19 -6.03 3.98
N ARG A 88 17.13 -6.78 3.40
CA ARG A 88 17.34 -8.20 3.74
C ARG A 88 17.88 -8.42 5.15
N ILE A 89 18.64 -7.47 5.69
CA ILE A 89 19.21 -7.52 7.05
C ILE A 89 18.21 -7.01 8.10
N ALA A 90 17.31 -6.10 7.74
CA ALA A 90 16.39 -5.43 8.67
C ALA A 90 15.55 -6.40 9.53
N GLY A 91 15.12 -7.54 8.95
CA GLY A 91 14.38 -8.57 9.69
C GLY A 91 15.23 -9.51 10.54
N LEU A 92 16.56 -9.34 10.55
CA LEU A 92 17.52 -10.19 11.26
C LEU A 92 18.23 -9.44 12.40
N VAL A 93 18.15 -8.12 12.42
CA VAL A 93 18.69 -7.29 13.51
C VAL A 93 17.71 -7.25 14.67
N ASP A 94 18.24 -7.04 15.87
CA ASP A 94 17.43 -6.75 17.04
C ASP A 94 16.56 -5.49 16.81
N ALA A 95 15.34 -5.48 17.36
CA ALA A 95 14.36 -4.43 17.10
C ALA A 95 14.85 -3.05 17.54
N HIS A 96 15.34 -2.94 18.78
CA HIS A 96 15.88 -1.68 19.31
C HIS A 96 17.04 -1.20 18.44
N ARG A 97 17.91 -2.12 18.04
CA ARG A 97 19.05 -1.79 17.18
C ARG A 97 18.64 -1.33 15.78
N GLY A 98 17.67 -2.00 15.16
CA GLY A 98 17.13 -1.63 13.85
C GLY A 98 16.53 -0.22 13.87
N VAL A 99 15.79 0.12 14.93
CA VAL A 99 15.21 1.45 15.15
C VAL A 99 16.31 2.50 15.28
N GLU A 100 17.33 2.23 16.11
CA GLU A 100 18.46 3.14 16.32
C GLU A 100 19.18 3.45 15.00
N ILE A 101 19.48 2.43 14.19
CA ILE A 101 20.11 2.61 12.86
C ILE A 101 19.19 3.40 11.93
N ALA A 102 17.91 3.05 11.86
CA ALA A 102 16.94 3.71 10.99
C ALA A 102 16.79 5.21 11.32
N SER A 103 16.88 5.60 12.59
CA SER A 103 16.79 7.00 13.02
C SER A 103 17.90 7.90 12.48
N HIS A 104 19.02 7.32 12.01
CA HIS A 104 20.13 8.03 11.40
C HIS A 104 20.10 8.04 9.86
N LEU A 105 19.16 7.30 9.24
CA LEU A 105 19.07 7.19 7.79
C LEU A 105 18.14 8.25 7.21
N PRO A 106 18.48 8.84 6.05
CA PRO A 106 17.63 9.84 5.42
C PRO A 106 16.37 9.21 4.82
N ALA A 107 15.24 9.92 4.85
CA ALA A 107 13.96 9.42 4.35
C ALA A 107 13.99 8.92 2.89
N PRO A 108 14.70 9.57 1.94
CA PRO A 108 14.90 9.03 0.60
C PRO A 108 15.51 7.62 0.55
N PHE A 109 16.51 7.36 1.39
CA PHE A 109 17.14 6.04 1.45
C PHE A 109 16.24 5.03 2.15
N LEU A 110 15.55 5.43 3.23
CA LEU A 110 14.57 4.57 3.89
C LEU A 110 13.40 4.20 2.97
N ALA A 111 12.99 5.09 2.06
CA ALA A 111 12.00 4.78 1.02
C ALA A 111 12.51 3.72 0.04
N ASP A 112 13.79 3.78 -0.36
CA ASP A 112 14.41 2.73 -1.18
C ASP A 112 14.48 1.40 -0.41
N VAL A 113 14.84 1.43 0.88
CA VAL A 113 14.86 0.24 1.73
C VAL A 113 13.45 -0.34 1.86
N ALA A 114 12.44 0.50 2.04
CA ALA A 114 11.05 0.07 2.16
C ALA A 114 10.54 -0.63 0.89
N ALA A 115 10.94 -0.15 -0.29
CA ALA A 115 10.58 -0.78 -1.56
C ALA A 115 11.11 -2.22 -1.68
N GLU A 116 12.31 -2.46 -1.13
CA GLU A 116 12.97 -3.77 -1.15
C GLU A 116 12.57 -4.67 0.02
N LEU A 117 11.98 -4.13 1.09
CA LEU A 117 11.73 -4.83 2.36
C LEU A 117 10.51 -5.74 2.30
N ASP A 118 10.58 -6.91 2.96
CA ASP A 118 9.42 -7.70 3.35
C ASP A 118 8.98 -7.25 4.76
N PRO A 119 7.88 -6.48 4.90
CA PRO A 119 7.48 -5.92 6.17
C PRO A 119 7.10 -6.99 7.20
N ARG A 120 6.70 -8.20 6.76
CA ARG A 120 6.40 -9.33 7.65
C ARG A 120 7.61 -9.72 8.48
N ARG A 121 8.80 -9.69 7.87
CA ARG A 121 10.06 -10.07 8.52
C ARG A 121 10.63 -9.00 9.44
N ALA A 122 10.23 -7.73 9.26
CA ALA A 122 10.74 -6.59 10.03
C ALA A 122 9.71 -5.97 10.98
N SER A 123 8.57 -6.63 11.22
CA SER A 123 7.46 -6.10 12.03
C SER A 123 7.90 -5.54 13.39
N ALA A 124 8.83 -6.21 14.07
CA ALA A 124 9.33 -5.76 15.37
C ALA A 124 10.14 -4.44 15.29
N VAL A 125 10.93 -4.25 14.23
CA VAL A 125 11.62 -2.98 13.98
C VAL A 125 10.61 -1.91 13.60
N LEU A 126 9.69 -2.22 12.68
CA LEU A 126 8.67 -1.28 12.18
C LEU A 126 7.76 -0.75 13.28
N ALA A 127 7.41 -1.58 14.26
CA ALA A 127 6.62 -1.18 15.42
C ALA A 127 7.33 -0.13 16.31
N GLY A 128 8.66 -0.06 16.28
CA GLY A 128 9.45 0.89 17.08
C GLY A 128 9.91 2.14 16.31
N ILE A 129 9.65 2.24 15.00
CA ILE A 129 10.06 3.41 14.23
C ILE A 129 9.22 4.63 14.65
N PRO A 130 9.84 5.79 14.93
CA PRO A 130 9.09 7.00 15.26
C PRO A 130 8.10 7.39 14.16
N THR A 131 6.89 7.80 14.55
CA THR A 131 5.82 8.25 13.64
C THR A 131 6.28 9.33 12.66
N SER A 132 7.15 10.25 13.11
CA SER A 132 7.75 11.29 12.26
C SER A 132 8.62 10.73 11.13
N THR A 133 9.34 9.63 11.39
CA THR A 133 10.14 8.93 10.38
C THR A 133 9.24 8.21 9.40
N VAL A 134 8.20 7.52 9.88
CA VAL A 134 7.20 6.87 9.01
C VAL A 134 6.53 7.89 8.10
N GLY A 135 6.06 9.02 8.64
CA GLY A 135 5.45 10.09 7.85
C GLY A 135 6.40 10.73 6.83
N ALA A 136 7.70 10.87 7.16
CA ALA A 136 8.70 11.34 6.22
C ALA A 136 8.93 10.36 5.06
N VAL A 137 8.99 9.06 5.35
CA VAL A 137 9.11 8.00 4.34
C VAL A 137 7.84 7.91 3.50
N ALA A 138 6.66 7.97 4.11
CA ALA A 138 5.38 7.97 3.41
C ALA A 138 5.26 9.14 2.43
N ARG A 139 5.67 10.35 2.83
CA ARG A 139 5.70 11.53 1.95
C ARG A 139 6.64 11.32 0.76
N GLU A 140 7.82 10.73 1.00
CA GLU A 140 8.78 10.47 -0.07
C GLU A 140 8.31 9.38 -1.04
N LEU A 141 7.69 8.31 -0.52
CA LEU A 141 7.05 7.29 -1.36
C LEU A 141 5.90 7.88 -2.17
N ALA A 142 5.10 8.76 -1.58
CA ALA A 142 4.02 9.45 -2.27
C ALA A 142 4.53 10.36 -3.40
N ARG A 143 5.62 11.10 -3.15
CA ARG A 143 6.30 11.91 -4.18
C ARG A 143 6.78 11.07 -5.37
N ARG A 144 7.10 9.80 -5.13
CA ARG A 144 7.53 8.82 -6.15
C ARG A 144 6.38 8.01 -6.74
N GLU A 145 5.16 8.25 -6.28
CA GLU A 145 3.97 7.46 -6.63
C GLU A 145 4.11 5.96 -6.33
N ASP A 146 4.90 5.61 -5.31
CA ASP A 146 5.14 4.22 -4.91
C ASP A 146 4.05 3.70 -3.96
N TRP A 147 2.82 3.66 -4.48
CA TRP A 147 1.62 3.30 -3.73
C TRP A 147 1.64 1.86 -3.24
N ILE A 148 2.27 0.96 -4.01
CA ILE A 148 2.43 -0.45 -3.66
C ILE A 148 3.24 -0.56 -2.36
N THR A 149 4.38 0.14 -2.27
CA THR A 149 5.17 0.13 -1.04
C THR A 149 4.39 0.70 0.13
N VAL A 150 3.69 1.84 -0.02
CA VAL A 150 2.88 2.38 1.08
C VAL A 150 1.81 1.37 1.54
N GLY A 151 1.05 0.79 0.61
CA GLY A 151 -0.02 -0.18 0.90
C GLY A 151 0.46 -1.46 1.58
N ARG A 152 1.72 -1.87 1.34
CA ARG A 152 2.33 -3.03 2.00
C ARG A 152 2.62 -2.80 3.48
N PHE A 153 2.83 -1.56 3.92
CA PHE A 153 3.26 -1.27 5.30
C PHE A 153 2.11 -0.96 6.25
N VAL A 154 0.92 -0.59 5.75
CA VAL A 154 -0.25 -0.23 6.59
C VAL A 154 -0.58 -1.32 7.62
N GLY A 155 -0.37 -2.59 7.29
CA GLY A 155 -0.60 -3.71 8.19
C GLY A 155 0.49 -3.97 9.25
N HIS A 156 1.63 -3.28 9.14
CA HIS A 156 2.87 -3.59 9.88
C HIS A 156 3.41 -2.43 10.71
N VAL A 157 2.81 -1.24 10.59
CA VAL A 157 3.14 -0.06 11.40
C VAL A 157 2.01 0.23 12.40
N PRO A 158 2.30 0.93 13.51
CA PRO A 158 1.28 1.35 14.48
C PRO A 158 0.19 2.23 13.85
N ALA A 159 -1.02 2.21 14.42
CA ALA A 159 -2.18 2.93 13.87
C ALA A 159 -1.96 4.45 13.80
N GLU A 160 -1.26 5.02 14.78
CA GLU A 160 -0.84 6.42 14.80
C GLU A 160 0.12 6.77 13.65
N ALA A 161 0.96 5.81 13.23
CA ALA A 161 1.84 5.99 12.08
C ALA A 161 1.07 5.88 10.75
N VAL A 162 0.04 5.04 10.69
CA VAL A 162 -0.92 5.03 9.56
C VAL A 162 -1.64 6.36 9.46
N ALA A 163 -2.17 6.88 10.57
CA ALA A 163 -2.86 8.18 10.61
C ALA A 163 -1.94 9.33 10.17
N ALA A 164 -0.72 9.41 10.71
CA ALA A 164 0.26 10.43 10.29
C ALA A 164 0.67 10.30 8.82
N SER A 165 0.68 9.08 8.27
CA SER A 165 0.94 8.84 6.85
C SER A 165 -0.22 9.33 6.00
N ILE A 166 -1.46 9.06 6.41
CA ILE A 166 -2.67 9.57 5.76
C ILE A 166 -2.62 11.09 5.63
N ASP A 167 -2.21 11.82 6.68
CA ASP A 167 -2.15 13.29 6.68
C ASP A 167 -1.16 13.90 5.66
N VAL A 168 -0.18 13.13 5.19
CA VAL A 168 0.80 13.59 4.18
C VAL A 168 0.45 13.17 2.75
N LEU A 169 -0.55 12.31 2.58
CA LEU A 169 -1.05 11.90 1.27
C LEU A 169 -2.12 12.88 0.78
N ASP A 170 -2.23 13.05 -0.53
CA ASP A 170 -3.43 13.67 -1.11
C ASP A 170 -4.58 12.64 -1.22
N ASP A 171 -5.75 13.11 -1.64
CA ASP A 171 -6.96 12.28 -1.70
C ASP A 171 -6.89 11.19 -2.78
N ALA A 172 -6.16 11.44 -3.87
CA ALA A 172 -5.98 10.48 -4.95
C ALA A 172 -5.01 9.37 -4.53
N ALA A 173 -3.93 9.73 -3.83
CA ALA A 173 -2.98 8.81 -3.24
C ALA A 173 -3.66 7.87 -2.23
N VAL A 174 -4.59 8.37 -1.42
CA VAL A 174 -5.38 7.51 -0.51
C VAL A 174 -6.11 6.40 -1.28
N LEU A 175 -6.78 6.73 -2.40
CA LEU A 175 -7.44 5.71 -3.23
C LEU A 175 -6.46 4.72 -3.83
N ARG A 176 -5.35 5.21 -4.39
CA ARG A 176 -4.33 4.36 -5.01
C ARG A 176 -3.73 3.38 -4.01
N VAL A 177 -3.43 3.85 -2.79
CA VAL A 177 -2.94 3.01 -1.68
C VAL A 177 -4.00 2.01 -1.25
N ALA A 178 -5.25 2.43 -1.08
CA ALA A 178 -6.36 1.55 -0.71
C ALA A 178 -6.56 0.42 -1.74
N PHE A 179 -6.38 0.70 -3.03
CA PHE A 179 -6.48 -0.28 -4.10
C PHE A 179 -5.38 -1.35 -4.06
N VAL A 180 -4.16 -1.00 -3.63
CA VAL A 180 -3.02 -1.94 -3.56
C VAL A 180 -2.68 -2.39 -2.13
N LEU A 181 -3.58 -2.14 -1.17
CA LEU A 181 -3.42 -2.56 0.20
C LEU A 181 -3.16 -4.08 0.29
N ASP A 182 -2.17 -4.50 1.08
CA ASP A 182 -1.84 -5.93 1.20
C ASP A 182 -2.88 -6.70 2.02
N ASP A 183 -3.42 -6.07 3.06
CA ASP A 183 -4.47 -6.62 3.90
C ASP A 183 -5.76 -5.80 3.73
N LYS A 184 -6.58 -6.19 2.75
CA LYS A 184 -7.85 -5.53 2.43
C LYS A 184 -8.85 -5.57 3.59
N SER A 185 -8.71 -6.49 4.55
CA SER A 185 -9.58 -6.54 5.73
C SER A 185 -9.40 -5.32 6.64
N ARG A 186 -8.28 -4.59 6.53
CA ARG A 186 -8.03 -3.36 7.30
C ARG A 186 -8.61 -2.10 6.68
N LEU A 187 -9.09 -2.17 5.44
CA LEU A 187 -9.61 -1.01 4.73
C LEU A 187 -10.68 -0.25 5.54
N PRO A 188 -11.67 -0.90 6.20
CA PRO A 188 -12.62 -0.18 7.05
C PRO A 188 -11.96 0.55 8.22
N ALA A 189 -10.94 -0.03 8.86
CA ALA A 189 -10.22 0.61 9.97
C ALA A 189 -9.42 1.83 9.48
N VAL A 190 -8.75 1.72 8.33
CA VAL A 190 -7.99 2.82 7.72
C VAL A 190 -8.91 3.96 7.32
N LEU A 191 -10.06 3.66 6.72
CA LEU A 191 -11.02 4.69 6.29
C LEU A 191 -11.66 5.43 7.46
N ARG A 192 -11.86 4.78 8.61
CA ARG A 192 -12.33 5.45 9.83
C ARG A 192 -11.32 6.47 10.40
N LEU A 193 -10.06 6.43 9.98
CA LEU A 193 -9.07 7.44 10.32
C LEU A 193 -9.20 8.70 9.46
N LEU A 194 -9.94 8.65 8.34
CA LEU A 194 -10.16 9.81 7.48
C LEU A 194 -11.27 10.71 8.05
N PRO A 195 -11.04 12.03 8.14
CA PRO A 195 -12.12 12.98 8.41
C PRO A 195 -13.22 12.90 7.34
N ALA A 196 -14.48 13.10 7.73
CA ALA A 196 -15.61 13.07 6.78
C ALA A 196 -15.44 14.05 5.61
N THR A 197 -14.86 15.23 5.86
CA THR A 197 -14.54 16.25 4.85
C THR A 197 -13.56 15.75 3.79
N ARG A 198 -12.75 14.74 4.11
CA ARG A 198 -11.77 14.15 3.22
C ARG A 198 -12.37 13.09 2.30
N LEU A 199 -13.47 12.44 2.71
CA LEU A 199 -14.20 11.48 1.85
C LEU A 199 -14.73 12.16 0.59
N ASP A 200 -15.26 13.38 0.71
CA ASP A 200 -15.67 14.18 -0.45
C ASP A 200 -14.49 14.50 -1.39
N GLY A 201 -13.34 14.79 -0.80
CA GLY A 201 -12.09 15.04 -1.54
C GLY A 201 -11.63 13.81 -2.31
N VAL A 202 -11.69 12.64 -1.68
CA VAL A 202 -11.43 11.31 -2.27
C VAL A 202 -12.35 11.03 -3.47
N VAL A 203 -13.65 11.26 -3.35
CA VAL A 203 -14.59 11.10 -4.48
C VAL A 203 -14.27 12.06 -5.63
N ARG A 204 -14.00 13.34 -5.32
CA ARG A 204 -13.61 14.34 -6.33
C ARG A 204 -12.28 14.01 -7.00
N ALA A 205 -11.33 13.45 -6.26
CA ALA A 205 -10.06 13.00 -6.81
C ALA A 205 -10.25 11.83 -7.79
N ALA A 206 -11.14 10.88 -7.47
CA ALA A 206 -11.49 9.78 -8.39
C ALA A 206 -12.03 10.31 -9.73
N VAL A 207 -12.91 11.32 -9.68
CA VAL A 207 -13.45 11.98 -10.89
C VAL A 207 -12.34 12.66 -11.69
N ARG A 208 -11.54 13.49 -11.02
CA ARG A 208 -10.51 14.31 -11.67
C ARG A 208 -9.42 13.48 -12.32
N GLU A 209 -9.04 12.37 -11.69
CA GLU A 209 -7.89 11.55 -12.11
C GLU A 209 -8.31 10.23 -12.76
N GLY A 210 -9.61 9.97 -12.89
CA GLY A 210 -10.14 8.78 -13.55
C GLY A 210 -9.92 7.47 -12.78
N LEU A 211 -9.79 7.54 -11.45
CA LEU A 211 -9.48 6.40 -10.56
C LEU A 211 -10.73 5.56 -10.20
N TRP A 212 -11.55 5.27 -11.21
CA TRP A 212 -12.83 4.61 -11.00
C TRP A 212 -12.70 3.16 -10.55
N ALA A 213 -11.69 2.43 -11.05
CA ALA A 213 -11.45 1.05 -10.64
C ALA A 213 -11.07 1.00 -9.16
N GLU A 214 -10.18 1.90 -8.73
CA GLU A 214 -9.77 2.07 -7.34
C GLU A 214 -10.96 2.47 -6.46
N ALA A 215 -11.76 3.43 -6.91
CA ALA A 215 -12.93 3.91 -6.16
C ALA A 215 -14.00 2.80 -5.99
N PHE A 216 -14.31 2.04 -7.03
CA PHE A 216 -15.29 0.96 -6.94
C PHE A 216 -14.78 -0.22 -6.11
N ASP A 217 -13.51 -0.60 -6.22
CA ASP A 217 -12.91 -1.63 -5.36
C ASP A 217 -13.06 -1.26 -3.87
N VAL A 218 -12.79 -0.01 -3.53
CA VAL A 218 -12.94 0.49 -2.16
C VAL A 218 -14.41 0.48 -1.75
N LEU A 219 -15.29 1.03 -2.58
CA LEU A 219 -16.73 1.17 -2.32
C LEU A 219 -17.41 -0.17 -2.02
N LEU A 220 -17.09 -1.20 -2.81
CA LEU A 220 -17.67 -2.54 -2.70
C LEU A 220 -17.23 -3.30 -1.44
N ARG A 221 -16.25 -2.77 -0.69
CA ARG A 221 -15.72 -3.33 0.56
C ARG A 221 -16.16 -2.55 1.80
N LEU A 222 -16.94 -1.47 1.63
CA LEU A 222 -17.38 -0.65 2.74
C LEU A 222 -18.55 -1.29 3.49
N GLU A 223 -18.53 -1.10 4.80
CA GLU A 223 -19.69 -1.38 5.64
C GLU A 223 -20.81 -0.36 5.35
N PRO A 224 -22.09 -0.71 5.61
CA PRO A 224 -23.24 0.12 5.23
C PRO A 224 -23.18 1.59 5.68
N PRO A 225 -22.69 1.95 6.88
CA PRO A 225 -22.60 3.36 7.29
C PRO A 225 -21.67 4.18 6.38
N LEU A 226 -20.46 3.70 6.12
CA LEU A 226 -19.51 4.38 5.22
C LEU A 226 -19.97 4.38 3.76
N ALA A 227 -20.67 3.33 3.33
CA ALA A 227 -21.25 3.27 1.99
C ALA A 227 -22.30 4.37 1.76
N GLY A 228 -23.09 4.69 2.79
CA GLY A 228 -24.05 5.79 2.76
C GLY A 228 -23.41 7.16 2.62
N ASP A 229 -22.37 7.44 3.42
CA ASP A 229 -21.61 8.71 3.33
C ASP A 229 -20.98 8.89 1.94
N LEU A 230 -20.43 7.82 1.38
CA LEU A 230 -19.84 7.85 0.04
C LEU A 230 -20.90 8.03 -1.05
N ALA A 231 -22.07 7.38 -0.92
CA ALA A 231 -23.19 7.57 -1.84
C ALA A 231 -23.70 9.03 -1.82
N ALA A 232 -23.74 9.66 -0.64
CA ALA A 232 -24.09 11.08 -0.51
C ALA A 232 -23.04 11.98 -1.19
N ALA A 233 -21.75 11.70 -1.01
CA ALA A 233 -20.67 12.41 -1.69
C ALA A 233 -20.75 12.26 -3.22
N VAL A 234 -21.11 11.07 -3.73
CA VAL A 234 -21.34 10.80 -5.15
C VAL A 234 -22.56 11.56 -5.68
N ALA A 235 -23.66 11.60 -4.93
CA ALA A 235 -24.86 12.36 -5.31
C ALA A 235 -24.59 13.87 -5.44
N ALA A 236 -23.65 14.39 -4.66
CA ALA A 236 -23.23 15.79 -4.71
C ALA A 236 -22.33 16.14 -5.92
N LEU A 237 -21.87 15.16 -6.70
CA LEU A 237 -21.09 15.40 -7.92
C LEU A 237 -21.95 16.04 -9.03
N PRO A 238 -21.36 16.78 -9.98
CA PRO A 238 -22.05 17.21 -11.20
C PRO A 238 -22.66 16.02 -11.98
N ALA A 239 -23.81 16.22 -12.62
CA ALA A 239 -24.49 15.16 -13.38
C ALA A 239 -23.59 14.49 -14.43
N THR A 240 -22.76 15.28 -15.13
CA THR A 240 -21.77 14.77 -16.10
C THR A 240 -20.76 13.81 -15.47
N ASP A 241 -20.42 14.00 -14.20
CA ASP A 241 -19.41 13.20 -13.50
C ASP A 241 -20.04 11.90 -13.03
N ARG A 242 -21.30 11.96 -12.57
CA ARG A 242 -22.12 10.79 -12.24
C ARG A 242 -22.38 9.91 -13.46
N GLU A 243 -22.69 10.50 -14.61
CA GLU A 243 -22.87 9.79 -15.88
C GLU A 243 -21.58 9.07 -16.32
N ARG A 244 -20.42 9.74 -16.22
CA ARG A 244 -19.11 9.14 -16.52
C ARG A 244 -18.79 7.96 -15.59
N ALA A 245 -19.05 8.14 -14.29
CA ALA A 245 -18.88 7.09 -13.30
C ALA A 245 -19.81 5.90 -13.56
N ALA A 246 -21.09 6.14 -13.86
CA ALA A 246 -22.07 5.11 -14.21
C ALA A 246 -21.65 4.34 -15.48
N ALA A 247 -21.19 5.04 -16.51
CA ALA A 247 -20.68 4.41 -17.74
C ALA A 247 -19.48 3.51 -17.45
N LYS A 248 -18.55 3.96 -16.59
CA LYS A 248 -17.40 3.15 -16.19
C LYS A 248 -17.80 1.95 -15.34
N ALA A 249 -18.74 2.10 -14.42
CA ALA A 249 -19.29 1.00 -13.63
C ALA A 249 -19.95 -0.07 -14.52
N ARG A 250 -20.69 0.34 -15.57
CA ARG A 250 -21.25 -0.59 -16.57
C ARG A 250 -20.16 -1.33 -17.34
N ALA A 251 -19.15 -0.61 -17.82
CA ALA A 251 -18.04 -1.20 -18.55
C ALA A 251 -17.25 -2.22 -17.73
N LEU A 252 -17.22 -2.04 -16.40
CA LEU A 252 -16.60 -2.98 -15.45
C LEU A 252 -17.56 -4.07 -14.96
N GLY A 253 -18.85 -4.04 -15.34
CA GLY A 253 -19.86 -4.98 -14.83
C GLY A 253 -20.22 -4.79 -13.35
N LEU A 254 -19.93 -3.63 -12.77
CA LEU A 254 -20.09 -3.36 -11.33
C LEU A 254 -21.34 -2.57 -10.97
N LEU A 255 -22.04 -1.97 -11.94
CA LEU A 255 -23.10 -0.99 -11.67
C LEU A 255 -24.17 -1.52 -10.70
N ASP A 256 -24.62 -2.76 -10.88
CA ASP A 256 -25.68 -3.35 -10.05
C ASP A 256 -25.20 -3.77 -8.65
N GLU A 257 -23.89 -3.77 -8.41
CA GLU A 257 -23.27 -4.13 -7.13
C GLU A 257 -23.00 -2.92 -6.24
N LEU A 258 -23.11 -1.70 -6.77
CA LEU A 258 -22.77 -0.46 -6.04
C LEU A 258 -23.78 -0.08 -4.94
N GLY A 259 -24.87 -0.84 -4.78
CA GLY A 259 -25.87 -0.59 -3.73
C GLY A 259 -26.42 0.85 -3.78
N PRO A 260 -26.46 1.59 -2.65
CA PRO A 260 -26.92 2.98 -2.63
C PRO A 260 -26.18 3.93 -3.57
N ALA A 261 -24.90 3.65 -3.87
CA ALA A 261 -24.13 4.48 -4.79
C ALA A 261 -24.59 4.31 -6.25
N ARG A 262 -25.21 3.19 -6.60
CA ARG A 262 -25.87 3.01 -7.91
C ARG A 262 -26.96 4.06 -8.10
N ASP A 263 -27.82 4.23 -7.09
CA ASP A 263 -28.94 5.16 -7.18
C ASP A 263 -28.44 6.60 -7.25
N ALA A 264 -27.41 6.94 -6.46
CA ALA A 264 -26.73 8.24 -6.54
C ALA A 264 -26.12 8.50 -7.92
N LEU A 265 -25.54 7.48 -8.57
CA LEU A 265 -24.97 7.61 -9.91
C LEU A 265 -26.00 7.80 -11.02
N LEU A 266 -27.23 7.34 -10.80
CA LEU A 266 -28.31 7.36 -11.79
C LEU A 266 -29.33 8.48 -11.58
N SER A 267 -29.29 9.16 -10.42
CA SER A 267 -30.03 10.40 -10.14
C SER A 267 -29.40 11.60 -10.83
#